data_AF-A0A1Q5GB25-F1
#
_entry.id   AF-A0A1Q5GB25-F1
#
_cell.length_a   1.000
_cell.length_b   1.000
_cell.length_c   1.000
_cell.angle_alpha   90.00
_cell.angle_beta   90.00
_cell.angle_gamma   90.00
#
_symmetry.space_group_name_H-M   'P 1'
#
loop_
_entity.id
_entity.type
_entity.pdbx_description
1 polymer ?
#
loop_
_entity_poly.entity_id
_entity_poly.type
_entity_poly.pdbx_seq_one_letter_code
_entity_poly.pdbx_strand_id
1 'polypeptide(L)'
;MTPTLTTDAFRDQHSGPTTWSPATIDRYLAIGEIAPPPPPLYTHREMQAEAEAWQASAAGQQRLAHDLARKGHTIAAGIHRRGAQDARQHAAAALMGWPYYEAFLNGW
;
A
#
# COMPACT_ATOMS: atom_id res chain seq x y z
N MET A 1 -23.23 25.65 15.93
CA MET A 1 -22.44 25.03 14.85
C MET A 1 -22.25 23.58 15.21
N THR A 2 -22.87 22.66 14.46
CA THR A 2 -22.61 21.23 14.62
C THR A 2 -21.21 20.96 14.08
N PRO A 3 -20.29 20.36 14.84
CA PRO A 3 -18.98 20.00 14.32
C PRO A 3 -19.14 18.96 13.19
N THR A 4 -18.50 19.21 12.05
CA THR A 4 -18.44 18.23 10.95
C THR A 4 -17.65 17.01 11.41
N LEU A 5 -18.24 15.82 11.27
CA LEU A 5 -17.60 14.56 11.66
C LEU A 5 -16.69 14.05 10.55
N THR A 6 -15.62 13.33 10.89
CA THR A 6 -14.87 12.56 9.89
C THR A 6 -15.69 11.35 9.46
N THR A 7 -15.44 10.83 8.26
CA THR A 7 -16.17 9.65 7.74
C THR A 7 -16.09 8.46 8.70
N ASP A 8 -14.93 8.24 9.32
CA ASP A 8 -14.75 7.15 10.29
C ASP A 8 -15.52 7.39 11.59
N ALA A 9 -15.44 8.60 12.17
CA ALA A 9 -16.19 8.95 13.37
C ALA A 9 -17.71 8.89 13.15
N PHE A 10 -18.17 9.23 11.95
CA PHE A 10 -19.58 9.14 11.57
C PHE A 10 -20.05 7.68 11.48
N ARG A 11 -19.24 6.79 10.89
CA ARG A 11 -19.53 5.34 10.86
C ARG A 11 -19.60 4.76 12.26
N ASP A 12 -18.64 5.08 13.12
CA ASP A 12 -18.59 4.58 14.50
C ASP A 12 -19.79 5.05 15.34
N GLN A 13 -20.29 6.27 15.13
CA GLN A 13 -21.43 6.81 15.86
C GLN A 13 -22.79 6.27 15.40
N HIS A 14 -22.93 5.90 14.13
CA HIS A 14 -24.25 5.72 13.53
C HIS A 14 -24.63 4.29 13.14
N SER A 15 -23.71 3.31 13.09
CA SER A 15 -23.97 1.86 13.12
C SER A 15 -22.69 1.06 12.82
N GLY A 16 -22.58 -0.18 13.33
CA GLY A 16 -21.44 -1.07 13.09
C GLY A 16 -21.06 -1.23 11.60
N PRO A 17 -19.82 -1.67 11.30
CA PRO A 17 -19.08 -1.39 10.05
C PRO A 17 -19.75 -1.79 8.72
N THR A 18 -20.85 -2.53 8.74
CA THR A 18 -21.50 -3.20 7.59
C THR A 18 -22.80 -2.56 7.07
N THR A 19 -23.29 -1.47 7.66
CA THR A 19 -24.61 -0.89 7.31
C THR A 19 -24.58 0.24 6.28
N TRP A 20 -23.38 0.69 5.88
CA TRP A 20 -23.22 1.88 5.05
C TRP A 20 -23.00 1.52 3.59
N SER A 21 -23.95 1.90 2.74
CA SER A 21 -23.76 1.84 1.30
C SER A 21 -22.93 3.05 0.82
N PRO A 22 -22.19 2.94 -0.30
CA PRO A 22 -21.50 4.09 -0.90
C PRO A 22 -22.42 5.30 -1.14
N ALA A 23 -23.65 5.06 -1.63
CA ALA A 23 -24.65 6.11 -1.85
C ALA A 23 -25.06 6.84 -0.57
N THR A 24 -25.02 6.16 0.58
CA THR A 24 -25.29 6.76 1.89
C THR A 24 -24.18 7.75 2.23
N ILE A 25 -22.91 7.33 2.12
CA ILE A 25 -21.74 8.17 2.39
C ILE A 25 -21.73 9.39 1.47
N ASP A 26 -21.95 9.20 0.17
CA ASP A 26 -21.96 10.29 -0.82
C ASP A 26 -23.03 11.34 -0.50
N ARG A 27 -24.21 10.93 -0.04
CA ARG A 27 -25.28 11.85 0.37
C ARG A 27 -24.84 12.73 1.54
N TYR A 28 -24.20 12.15 2.54
CA TYR A 28 -23.74 12.89 3.73
C TYR A 28 -22.55 13.81 3.44
N LEU A 29 -21.66 13.41 2.53
CA LEU A 29 -20.62 14.28 1.99
C LEU A 29 -21.23 15.46 1.23
N ALA A 30 -22.24 15.23 0.39
CA ALA A 30 -22.88 16.26 -0.42
C ALA A 30 -23.60 17.33 0.43
N ILE A 31 -24.19 16.95 1.56
CA ILE A 31 -24.86 17.88 2.48
C ILE A 31 -23.92 18.49 3.54
N GLY A 32 -22.64 18.09 3.54
CA GLY A 32 -21.60 18.64 4.42
C GLY A 32 -21.67 18.18 5.88
N GLU A 33 -22.40 17.11 6.17
CA GLU A 33 -22.47 16.52 7.53
C GLU A 33 -21.20 15.76 7.90
N ILE A 34 -20.47 15.28 6.89
CA ILE A 34 -19.22 14.53 7.05
C ILE A 34 -18.13 15.18 6.19
N ALA A 35 -16.90 15.21 6.70
CA ALA A 35 -15.72 15.56 5.92
C ALA A 35 -15.28 14.37 5.04
N PRO A 36 -14.86 14.61 3.79
CA PRO A 36 -14.26 13.58 2.95
C PRO A 36 -13.03 12.99 3.66
N PRO A 37 -12.70 11.71 3.40
CA PRO A 37 -11.48 11.14 3.93
C PRO A 37 -10.27 11.98 3.48
N PRO A 38 -9.23 12.10 4.32
CA PRO A 38 -8.01 12.77 3.91
C PRO A 38 -7.45 12.10 2.64
N PRO A 39 -6.85 12.88 1.73
CA PRO A 39 -6.19 12.29 0.58
C PRO A 39 -5.09 11.32 1.05
N PRO A 40 -4.81 10.25 0.29
CA PRO A 40 -3.72 9.35 0.60
C PRO A 40 -2.38 10.10 0.66
N LEU A 41 -1.45 9.62 1.49
CA LEU A 41 -0.13 10.24 1.66
C LEU A 41 0.65 10.30 0.34
N TYR A 42 0.48 9.29 -0.51
CA TYR A 42 1.07 9.24 -1.84
C TYR A 42 0.00 9.08 -2.92
N THR A 43 0.19 9.80 -4.00
CA THR A 43 -0.63 9.69 -5.20
C THR A 43 -0.41 8.34 -5.89
N HIS A 44 -1.36 7.95 -6.74
CA HIS A 44 -1.20 6.74 -7.55
C HIS A 44 0.07 6.78 -8.40
N ARG A 45 0.43 7.95 -8.97
CA ARG A 45 1.64 8.09 -9.79
C ARG A 45 2.91 7.88 -8.97
N GLU A 46 2.97 8.42 -7.76
CA GLU A 46 4.12 8.21 -6.86
C GLU A 46 4.24 6.74 -6.47
N MET A 47 3.11 6.06 -6.24
CA MET A 47 3.10 4.62 -5.96
C MET A 47 3.54 3.77 -7.16
N GLN A 48 3.24 4.18 -8.39
CA GLN A 48 3.79 3.54 -9.59
C GLN A 48 5.32 3.71 -9.68
N ALA A 49 5.83 4.91 -9.39
CA ALA A 49 7.27 5.15 -9.36
C ALA A 49 7.98 4.33 -8.26
N GLU A 50 7.35 4.20 -7.10
CA GLU A 50 7.82 3.34 -6.01
C GLU A 50 7.86 1.86 -6.45
N ALA A 51 6.80 1.39 -7.12
CA ALA A 51 6.77 0.02 -7.66
C ALA A 51 7.91 -0.23 -8.66
N GLU A 52 8.19 0.70 -9.56
CA GLU A 52 9.30 0.62 -10.51
C GLU A 52 10.66 0.56 -9.81
N ALA A 53 10.86 1.37 -8.76
CA ALA A 53 12.08 1.34 -7.95
C ALA A 53 12.31 -0.04 -7.30
N TRP A 54 11.26 -0.64 -6.74
CA TRP A 54 11.32 -1.99 -6.18
C TRP A 54 11.57 -3.07 -7.23
N GLN A 55 10.97 -2.96 -8.43
CA GLN A 55 11.25 -3.87 -9.53
C GLN A 55 12.71 -3.79 -9.98
N ALA A 56 13.26 -2.57 -10.07
CA ALA A 56 14.68 -2.36 -10.41
C ALA A 56 15.60 -2.97 -9.35
N SER A 57 15.28 -2.77 -8.06
CA SER A 57 15.99 -3.39 -6.93
C SER A 57 15.93 -4.92 -7.01
N ALA A 58 14.76 -5.50 -7.23
CA ALA A 58 14.57 -6.95 -7.39
C ALA A 58 15.43 -7.52 -8.52
N ALA A 59 15.48 -6.83 -9.66
CA ALA A 59 16.33 -7.23 -10.80
C ALA A 59 17.82 -7.18 -10.45
N GLY A 60 18.27 -6.14 -9.71
CA GLY A 60 19.64 -6.02 -9.22
C GLY A 60 20.03 -7.16 -8.28
N GLN A 61 19.18 -7.43 -7.28
CA GLN A 61 19.35 -8.52 -6.31
C GLN A 61 19.42 -9.89 -7.01
N GLN A 62 18.54 -10.15 -7.98
CA GLN A 62 18.55 -11.40 -8.75
C GLN A 62 19.86 -11.57 -9.55
N ARG A 63 20.35 -10.51 -10.20
CA ARG A 63 21.62 -10.55 -10.95
C ARG A 63 22.79 -10.89 -10.03
N LEU A 64 22.86 -10.24 -8.87
CA LEU A 64 23.90 -10.49 -7.87
C LEU A 64 23.80 -11.92 -7.30
N ALA A 65 22.60 -12.40 -7.02
CA ALA A 65 22.39 -13.78 -6.60
C ALA A 65 22.90 -14.81 -7.62
N HIS A 66 22.64 -14.58 -8.91
CA HIS A 66 23.15 -15.45 -9.97
C HIS A 66 24.68 -15.42 -10.08
N ASP A 67 25.29 -14.24 -9.99
CA ASP A 67 26.75 -14.11 -10.04
C ASP A 67 27.44 -14.80 -8.86
N LEU A 68 26.92 -14.61 -7.64
CA LEU A 68 27.43 -15.27 -6.44
C LEU A 68 27.27 -16.79 -6.51
N ALA A 69 26.14 -17.28 -7.03
CA ALA A 69 25.93 -18.71 -7.23
C ALA A 69 26.95 -19.30 -8.22
N ARG A 70 27.24 -18.59 -9.32
CA ARG A 70 28.24 -19.00 -10.32
C ARG A 70 29.65 -19.09 -9.72
N LYS A 71 29.96 -18.23 -8.75
CA LYS A 71 31.22 -18.21 -8.00
C LYS A 71 31.28 -19.22 -6.84
N GLY A 72 30.22 -19.99 -6.61
CA GLY A 72 30.14 -20.98 -5.52
C GLY A 72 29.69 -20.43 -4.17
N HIS A 73 29.34 -19.14 -4.06
CA HIS A 73 28.87 -18.51 -2.83
C HIS A 73 27.36 -18.75 -2.62
N THR A 74 26.97 -19.99 -2.35
CA THR A 74 25.57 -20.42 -2.30
C THR A 74 24.74 -19.74 -1.21
N ILE A 75 25.30 -19.51 -0.02
CA ILE A 75 24.60 -18.83 1.09
C ILE A 75 24.33 -17.37 0.74
N ALA A 76 25.34 -16.64 0.27
CA ALA A 76 25.21 -15.24 -0.13
C ALA A 76 24.21 -15.10 -1.29
N ALA A 77 24.30 -15.98 -2.29
CA ALA A 77 23.32 -16.05 -3.37
C ALA A 77 21.89 -16.25 -2.84
N GLY A 78 21.70 -17.10 -1.83
CA GLY A 78 20.41 -17.34 -1.19
C GLY A 78 19.83 -16.09 -0.51
N ILE A 79 20.66 -15.28 0.16
CA ILE A 79 20.24 -14.00 0.76
C ILE A 79 19.72 -13.05 -0.32
N HIS A 80 20.46 -12.87 -1.41
CA HIS A 80 20.05 -11.99 -2.50
C HIS A 80 18.81 -12.50 -3.25
N ARG A 81 18.58 -13.82 -3.36
CA ARG A 81 17.32 -14.35 -3.92
C ARG A 81 16.11 -13.99 -3.06
N ARG A 82 16.24 -14.10 -1.73
CA ARG A 82 15.17 -13.68 -0.81
C ARG A 82 14.93 -12.19 -0.93
N GLY A 83 15.98 -11.37 -0.90
CA GLY A 83 15.84 -9.92 -1.13
C GLY A 83 15.19 -9.58 -2.48
N ALA A 84 15.47 -10.33 -3.55
CA ALA A 84 14.78 -10.16 -4.83
C ALA A 84 13.29 -10.53 -4.77
N GLN A 85 12.92 -11.53 -3.98
CA GLN A 85 11.53 -11.92 -3.76
C GLN A 85 10.78 -10.87 -2.93
N ASP A 86 11.38 -10.43 -1.82
CA ASP A 86 10.80 -9.40 -0.94
C ASP A 86 10.56 -8.11 -1.73
N ALA A 87 11.55 -7.66 -2.51
CA ALA A 87 11.41 -6.49 -3.39
C ALA A 87 10.27 -6.64 -4.41
N ARG A 88 10.00 -7.84 -4.94
CA ARG A 88 8.84 -8.07 -5.82
C ARG A 88 7.50 -7.94 -5.08
N GLN A 89 7.45 -8.34 -3.80
CA GLN A 89 6.25 -8.17 -2.98
C GLN A 89 5.98 -6.69 -2.69
N HIS A 90 7.03 -5.93 -2.36
CA HIS A 90 6.92 -4.47 -2.25
C HIS A 90 6.42 -3.82 -3.54
N ALA A 91 6.97 -4.22 -4.70
CA ALA A 91 6.49 -3.72 -5.98
C ALA A 91 5.01 -4.03 -6.22
N ALA A 92 4.58 -5.28 -5.96
CA ALA A 92 3.18 -5.68 -6.12
C ALA A 92 2.25 -4.89 -5.19
N ALA A 93 2.64 -4.67 -3.95
CA ALA A 93 1.86 -3.90 -3.00
C ALA A 93 1.80 -2.41 -3.39
N ALA A 94 2.89 -1.84 -3.88
CA ALA A 94 2.93 -0.45 -4.35
C ALA A 94 2.01 -0.23 -5.58
N LEU A 95 1.91 -1.19 -6.50
CA LEU A 95 1.00 -1.13 -7.65
C LEU A 95 -0.48 -1.01 -7.25
N MET A 96 -0.86 -1.52 -6.07
CA MET A 96 -2.22 -1.44 -5.53
C MET A 96 -2.54 -0.07 -4.91
N GLY A 97 -1.54 0.82 -4.78
CA GLY A 97 -1.68 2.15 -4.20
C GLY A 97 -1.38 2.22 -2.71
N TRP A 98 -1.33 3.45 -2.17
CA TRP A 98 -0.83 3.73 -0.83
C TRP A 98 -1.56 2.96 0.29
N PRO A 99 -2.91 2.89 0.35
CA PRO A 99 -3.57 2.20 1.46
C PRO A 99 -3.20 0.71 1.56
N TYR A 100 -3.03 0.04 0.41
CA TYR A 100 -2.62 -1.36 0.39
C TYR A 100 -1.13 -1.50 0.73
N TYR A 101 -0.28 -0.61 0.20
CA TYR A 101 1.14 -0.61 0.50
C TYR A 101 1.41 -0.34 1.99
N GLU A 102 0.68 0.58 2.61
CA GLU A 102 0.74 0.86 4.04
C GLU A 102 0.33 -0.35 4.88
N ALA A 103 -0.77 -1.03 4.54
CA ALA A 103 -1.17 -2.27 5.20
C ALA A 103 -0.09 -3.36 5.09
N PHE A 104 0.50 -3.51 3.89
CA PHE A 104 1.61 -4.43 3.65
C PHE A 104 2.84 -4.10 4.52
N LEU A 105 3.22 -2.82 4.63
CA LEU A 105 4.34 -2.39 5.49
C LEU A 105 4.08 -2.66 6.98
N ASN A 106 2.82 -2.59 7.41
CA ASN A 106 2.41 -2.86 8.80
C ASN A 106 2.11 -4.34 9.08
N GLY A 107 2.17 -5.22 8.06
CA GLY A 107 1.94 -6.65 8.19
C GLY A 107 0.48 -7.05 8.44
N TRP A 108 -0.47 -6.29 7.91
CA TRP A 108 -1.92 -6.52 8.04
C TRP A 108 -2.49 -7.35 6.89
#